data_AF-A0A9E4EY02-F1
#
_entry.id   AF-A0A9E4EY02-F1
#
_cell.length_a   1.000
_cell.length_b   1.000
_cell.length_c   1.000
_cell.angle_alpha   90.00
_cell.angle_beta   90.00
_cell.angle_gamma   90.00
#
_symmetry.space_group_name_H-M   'P 1'
#
loop_
_entity.id
_entity.type
_entity.pdbx_description
1 polymer ?
#
loop_
_entity_poly.entity_id
_entity_poly.type
_entity_poly.pdbx_seq_one_letter_code
_entity_poly.pdbx_strand_id
1 'polypeptide(L)' 'MEATEKMEETLNEDDELALLKKEHSVLDEKILALEEIRFPSPEEQQQIKRLKKEKLAIKTQLEKMEKS' A
#
# COMPACT_ATOMS: atom_id res chain seq x y z
N MET A 1 -33.06 9.25 16.33
CA MET A 1 -32.61 7.92 16.78
C MET A 1 -32.65 7.04 15.55
N GLU A 2 -31.48 6.81 14.96
CA GLU A 2 -30.78 5.51 15.00
C GLU A 2 -31.26 4.66 13.80
N ALA A 3 -30.41 4.09 12.94
CA ALA A 3 -29.08 3.59 13.16
C ALA A 3 -28.17 3.88 11.95
N THR A 4 -26.98 4.41 12.22
CA THR A 4 -25.86 4.24 11.30
C THR A 4 -25.40 2.79 11.46
N GLU A 5 -25.88 1.90 10.60
CA GLU A 5 -25.32 0.57 10.42
C GLU A 5 -23.84 0.75 10.05
N LYS A 6 -22.98 0.64 11.07
CA LYS A 6 -21.57 0.35 10.87
C LYS A 6 -21.54 -1.02 10.22
N MET A 7 -21.47 -1.01 8.89
CA MET A 7 -21.09 -2.15 8.09
C MET A 7 -19.61 -2.41 8.43
N GLU A 8 -19.39 -3.10 9.54
CA GLU A 8 -18.15 -3.85 9.76
C GLU A 8 -18.19 -4.97 8.71
N GLU A 9 -17.76 -4.61 7.51
CA GLU A 9 -17.42 -5.56 6.48
C GLU A 9 -16.22 -6.33 7.03
N THR A 10 -16.49 -7.51 7.61
CA THR A 10 -15.45 -8.49 7.92
C THR A 10 -14.86 -8.90 6.58
N LEU A 11 -13.84 -8.17 6.15
CA LEU A 11 -13.04 -8.52 4.99
C LEU A 11 -12.53 -9.93 5.23
N ASN A 12 -12.88 -10.87 4.34
CA ASN A 12 -12.30 -12.20 4.41
C ASN A 12 -10.82 -12.09 4.03
N GLU A 13 -10.01 -13.09 4.40
CA GLU A 13 -8.56 -13.08 4.14
C GLU A 13 -8.22 -12.83 2.65
N ASP A 14 -9.07 -13.32 1.74
CA ASP A 14 -8.97 -13.06 0.30
C ASP A 14 -9.17 -11.58 -0.07
N ASP A 15 -10.10 -10.88 0.59
CA ASP A 15 -10.37 -9.45 0.35
C ASP A 15 -9.23 -8.59 0.91
N GLU A 16 -8.70 -8.94 2.08
CA GLU A 16 -7.53 -8.28 2.66
C GLU A 16 -6.29 -8.47 1.76
N LEU A 17 -6.08 -9.68 1.23
CA LEU A 17 -5.01 -9.95 0.28
C LEU A 17 -5.16 -9.14 -1.01
N ALA A 18 -6.38 -9.04 -1.55
CA ALA A 18 -6.67 -8.24 -2.75
C ALA A 18 -6.40 -6.75 -2.51
N LEU A 19 -6.77 -6.21 -1.35
CA LEU A 19 -6.50 -4.83 -0.96
C LEU A 19 -5.00 -4.57 -0.82
N LEU A 20 -4.26 -5.44 -0.13
CA LEU A 20 -2.80 -5.32 0.01
C LEU A 20 -2.08 -5.40 -1.34
N LYS A 21 -2.53 -6.27 -2.26
CA LYS A 21 -2.00 -6.34 -3.62
C LYS A 21 -2.24 -5.03 -4.39
N LYS A 22 -3.45 -4.49 -4.29
CA LYS A 22 -3.80 -3.19 -4.90
C LYS A 22 -2.95 -2.06 -4.34
N GLU A 23 -2.81 -2.00 -3.02
CA GLU A 23 -2.02 -0.96 -2.35
C GLU A 23 -0.54 -1.05 -2.72
N HIS A 24 0.02 -2.27 -2.79
CA HIS A 24 1.38 -2.50 -3.26
C HIS A 24 1.60 -1.99 -4.69
N SER A 25 0.65 -2.23 -5.61
CA SER A 25 0.71 -1.71 -6.99
C SER A 25 0.65 -0.18 -7.03
N VAL A 26 -0.25 0.43 -6.26
CA VAL A 26 -0.35 1.91 -6.20
C VAL A 26 0.92 2.55 -5.66
N LEU A 27 1.56 1.94 -4.66
CA LEU A 27 2.85 2.41 -4.15
C LEU A 27 3.95 2.29 -5.21
N ASP A 28 3.94 1.23 -6.02
CA ASP A 28 4.89 1.05 -7.11
C ASP A 28 4.74 2.15 -8.17
N GLU A 29 3.52 2.44 -8.61
CA GLU A 29 3.22 3.52 -9.56
C GLU A 29 3.68 4.88 -9.03
N LYS A 30 3.43 5.18 -7.73
CA LYS A 30 3.88 6.41 -7.09
C LYS A 30 5.40 6.53 -7.01
N ILE A 31 6.10 5.42 -6.74
CA ILE A 31 7.57 5.39 -6.70
C ILE A 31 8.11 5.64 -8.11
N LEU A 32 7.59 4.94 -9.13
CA LEU A 32 8.02 5.10 -10.51
C LEU A 32 7.85 6.55 -10.98
N ALA A 33 6.70 7.16 -10.74
CA ALA A 33 6.44 8.56 -11.11
C ALA A 33 7.43 9.54 -10.47
N LEU A 34 7.84 9.30 -9.21
CA LEU A 34 8.82 10.13 -8.52
C LEU A 34 10.27 9.83 -8.96
N GLU A 35 10.57 8.59 -9.36
CA GLU A 35 11.89 8.18 -9.87
C GLU A 35 12.14 8.64 -11.32
N GLU A 36 11.09 8.87 -12.11
CA GLU A 36 11.20 9.49 -13.43
C GLU A 36 11.61 10.97 -13.38
N ILE A 37 11.52 11.61 -12.21
CA ILE A 37 11.98 12.98 -12.01
C ILE A 37 13.51 13.00 -12.08
N ARG A 38 14.06 13.68 -13.09
CA ARG A 38 15.52 13.76 -13.35
C ARG A 38 16.32 14.36 -12.19
N PHE A 39 15.74 15.31 -11.47
CA PHE A 39 16.36 15.98 -10.32
C PHE A 39 15.33 16.15 -9.20
N PRO A 40 15.02 15.07 -8.45
CA PRO A 40 14.04 15.15 -7.39
C PRO A 40 14.59 16.02 -6.25
N SER A 41 13.75 16.91 -5.74
CA SER A 41 13.97 17.70 -4.55
C SER A 41 14.26 16.80 -3.34
N PRO A 42 14.87 17.33 -2.27
CA PRO A 42 15.08 16.58 -1.04
C PRO A 42 13.78 16.00 -0.46
N GLU A 43 12.65 16.70 -0.62
CA GLU A 43 11.33 16.24 -0.18
C GLU A 43 10.85 15.04 -1.01
N GLU A 44 10.96 15.11 -2.34
CA GLU A 44 10.63 14.00 -3.23
C GLU A 44 11.54 12.78 -2.97
N GLN A 45 12.83 12.99 -2.70
CA GLN A 45 13.74 11.91 -2.32
C GLN A 45 13.34 11.26 -0.99
N GLN A 46 12.90 12.04 0.00
CA GLN A 46 12.36 11.51 1.25
C GLN A 46 11.06 10.75 1.01
N GLN A 47 10.20 11.25 0.12
CA GLN A 47 8.94 10.61 -0.23
C GLN A 47 9.19 9.25 -0.91
N ILE A 48 10.12 9.17 -1.87
CA ILE A 48 10.54 7.89 -2.49
C ILE A 48 11.00 6.91 -1.42
N LYS A 49 11.85 7.34 -0.46
CA LYS A 49 12.33 6.48 0.63
C LYS A 49 11.18 5.97 1.51
N ARG A 50 10.22 6.82 1.84
CA ARG A 50 9.04 6.46 2.64
C ARG A 50 8.17 5.45 1.89
N LEU A 51 7.81 5.74 0.64
CA LEU A 51 7.00 4.86 -0.21
C LEU A 51 7.66 3.49 -0.42
N LYS A 52 8.99 3.44 -0.64
CA LYS A 52 9.71 2.17 -0.75
C LYS A 52 9.65 1.34 0.53
N LYS A 53 9.75 1.99 1.70
CA LYS A 53 9.64 1.32 3.00
C LYS A 53 8.23 0.77 3.22
N GLU A 54 7.22 1.55 2.88
CA GLU A 54 5.81 1.15 2.94
C GLU A 54 5.52 -0.02 2.01
N LYS A 55 5.98 0.05 0.76
CA LYS A 55 5.89 -1.05 -0.22
C LYS A 55 6.54 -2.32 0.29
N LEU A 56 7.71 -2.23 0.94
CA LEU A 56 8.39 -3.38 1.53
C LEU A 56 7.59 -3.99 2.69
N ALA A 57 6.94 -3.16 3.52
CA ALA A 57 6.10 -3.63 4.62
C ALA A 57 4.89 -4.41 4.08
N ILE A 58 4.19 -3.86 3.09
CA ILE A 58 3.05 -4.53 2.44
C ILE A 58 3.50 -5.82 1.77
N LYS A 59 4.62 -5.82 1.05
CA LYS A 59 5.18 -7.04 0.46
C LYS A 59 5.44 -8.10 1.53
N THR A 60 6.00 -7.71 2.67
CA THR A 60 6.25 -8.64 3.79
C THR A 60 4.96 -9.19 4.38
N GLN A 61 3.87 -8.41 4.40
CA GLN A 61 2.55 -8.88 4.82
C GLN A 61 1.95 -9.86 3.81
N LEU A 62 1.99 -9.52 2.51
CA LEU A 62 1.56 -10.41 1.43
C LEU A 62 2.28 -11.76 1.50
N GLU A 63 3.61 -11.75 1.66
CA GLU A 63 4.40 -13.00 1.76
C GLU A 63 4.06 -13.85 2.99
N LYS A 64 3.52 -13.25 4.06
CA LYS A 64 3.05 -13.99 5.24
C LYS A 64 1.68 -14.61 4.99
N MET A 65 0.78 -13.87 4.35
CA MET A 65 -0.57 -14.35 4.02
C MET A 65 -0.54 -15.44 2.95
N GLU A 66 0.32 -15.32 1.93
CA GLU A 66 0.46 -16.35 0.87
C GLU A 66 1.13 -17.65 1.35
N LYS A 67 1.73 -17.65 2.55
CA LYS A 67 2.39 -18.83 3.16
C LYS A 67 1.61 -19.42 4.35
N SER A 68 0.52 -18.78 4.77
CA SER A 68 -0.37 -19.28 5.83
C SER A 68 -1.42 -20.21 5.26
#